data_AF-A0AAV0E737-F1
#
_entry.id   AF-A0AAV0E737-F1
#
_cell.length_a   1.000
_cell.length_b   1.000
_cell.length_c   1.000
_cell.angle_alpha   90.00
_cell.angle_beta   90.00
_cell.angle_gamma   90.00
#
_symmetry.space_group_name_H-M   'P 1'
#
loop_
_entity.id
_entity.type
_entity.pdbx_description
1 polymer ?
#
loop_
_entity_poly.entity_id
_entity_poly.type
_entity_poly.pdbx_seq_one_letter_code
_entity_poly.pdbx_strand_id
1 'polypeptide(L)'
;MEVLSPLTTQSFKAYDPTKLCRCFIQTHTKCEVIVSNMAETFNGHILNVRTKHLIFMMEDIRTALMQRIVQKRQQMEVSHHIICPKIQAKLEKEKEEAANCAAMPSSLMVFQVNHRLDSMTVDLISTTCTRRKWELTRVPCCHSVACMFFLHHAPEDYVCEYYKKETYMKIYSGCISPCLSERHWPRKEAELDPPPIKIGPGRPRKNRRKDPHEDPKKPDKLTKHGLQMRCSICKSTQHNKRKCPDKDKKYNLKCFKST
;
A
#
# COMPACT_ATOMS: atom_id res chain seq x y z
N MET A 1 24.96 -5.51 -15.26
CA MET A 1 24.07 -6.01 -14.19
C MET A 1 24.80 -5.78 -12.88
N GLU A 2 24.30 -4.90 -12.02
CA GLU A 2 24.89 -4.69 -10.69
C GLU A 2 24.66 -5.95 -9.84
N VAL A 3 25.75 -6.52 -9.32
CA VAL A 3 25.69 -7.72 -8.47
C VAL A 3 25.15 -7.30 -7.11
N LEU A 4 23.94 -7.75 -6.78
CA LEU A 4 23.31 -7.53 -5.48
C LEU A 4 24.23 -8.01 -4.36
N SER A 5 24.32 -7.24 -3.27
CA SER A 5 25.17 -7.62 -2.15
C SER A 5 24.72 -8.97 -1.56
N PRO A 6 25.66 -9.85 -1.15
CA PRO A 6 25.32 -11.16 -0.57
C PRO A 6 24.42 -11.03 0.67
N LEU A 7 24.65 -9.99 1.47
CA LEU A 7 23.89 -9.68 2.68
C LEU A 7 22.44 -9.30 2.37
N THR A 8 22.23 -8.52 1.30
CA THR A 8 20.88 -8.16 0.82
C THR A 8 20.13 -9.40 0.35
N THR A 9 20.81 -10.30 -0.35
CA THR A 9 20.21 -11.54 -0.86
C THR A 9 19.81 -12.49 0.28
N GLN A 10 20.65 -12.64 1.31
CA GLN A 10 20.30 -13.41 2.50
C GLN A 10 19.12 -12.82 3.27
N SER A 11 19.12 -11.50 3.48
CA SER A 11 18.04 -10.80 4.18
C SER A 11 16.71 -10.93 3.43
N PHE A 12 16.73 -10.85 2.11
CA PHE A 12 15.53 -11.02 1.27
C PHE A 12 15.00 -12.46 1.32
N LYS A 13 15.89 -13.46 1.22
CA LYS A 13 15.50 -14.87 1.32
C LYS A 13 14.93 -15.24 2.70
N ALA A 14 15.38 -14.58 3.77
CA ALA A 14 14.85 -14.78 5.11
C ALA A 14 13.38 -14.35 5.27
N TYR A 15 12.90 -13.44 4.43
CA TYR A 15 11.51 -12.95 4.48
C TYR A 15 10.48 -13.85 3.77
N ASP A 16 10.92 -15.02 3.27
CA ASP A 16 10.10 -15.97 2.51
C ASP A 16 9.46 -15.33 1.26
N PRO A 17 10.11 -15.44 0.08
CA PRO A 17 9.63 -14.84 -1.17
C PRO A 17 8.21 -15.25 -1.57
N THR A 18 7.72 -16.40 -1.07
CA THR A 18 6.36 -16.88 -1.35
C THR A 18 5.28 -15.97 -0.76
N LYS A 19 5.61 -15.18 0.27
CA LYS A 19 4.66 -14.27 0.92
C LYS A 19 4.62 -12.89 0.28
N LEU A 20 5.59 -12.55 -0.56
CA LEU A 20 5.76 -11.18 -1.10
C LEU A 20 5.62 -11.12 -2.62
N CYS A 21 6.02 -12.18 -3.33
CA CYS A 21 5.97 -12.17 -4.79
C CYS A 21 4.56 -12.49 -5.29
N ARG A 22 4.08 -11.67 -6.23
CA ARG A 22 2.75 -11.79 -6.87
C ARG A 22 2.43 -13.20 -7.39
N CYS A 23 3.44 -13.91 -7.89
CA CYS A 23 3.31 -15.27 -8.40
C CYS A 23 2.98 -16.34 -7.35
N PHE A 24 3.01 -16.02 -6.05
CA PHE A 24 2.68 -16.96 -4.98
C PHE A 24 1.46 -16.52 -4.16
N ILE A 25 0.91 -15.33 -4.43
CA ILE A 25 -0.30 -14.84 -3.76
C ILE A 25 -1.49 -15.69 -4.20
N GLN A 26 -2.28 -16.12 -3.22
CA GLN A 26 -3.52 -16.85 -3.45
C GLN A 26 -4.57 -15.92 -4.07
N THR A 27 -5.29 -16.41 -5.08
CA THR A 27 -6.25 -15.61 -5.87
C THR A 27 -7.65 -15.53 -5.25
N HIS A 28 -7.89 -16.25 -4.14
CA HIS A 28 -9.22 -16.31 -3.51
C HIS A 28 -9.61 -15.00 -2.82
N THR A 29 -8.66 -14.25 -2.25
CA THR A 29 -8.90 -12.96 -1.58
C THR A 29 -9.22 -11.83 -2.56
N LYS A 30 -8.92 -12.01 -3.85
CA LYS A 30 -9.18 -11.03 -4.93
C LYS A 30 -8.64 -9.62 -4.58
N CYS A 31 -7.51 -9.57 -3.88
CA CYS A 31 -6.85 -8.34 -3.46
C CYS A 31 -5.33 -8.48 -3.59
N GLU A 32 -4.69 -7.46 -4.16
CA GLU A 32 -3.22 -7.38 -4.28
C GLU A 32 -2.55 -6.83 -3.02
N VAL A 33 -3.31 -6.40 -2.00
CA VAL A 33 -2.76 -5.81 -0.78
C VAL A 33 -2.29 -6.90 0.17
N ILE A 34 -0.98 -6.99 0.40
CA ILE A 34 -0.32 -7.99 1.27
C ILE A 34 0.15 -7.39 2.60
N VAL A 35 -0.13 -6.10 2.85
CA VAL A 35 0.43 -5.33 3.96
C VAL A 35 -0.59 -5.08 5.09
N SER A 36 -0.09 -4.83 6.31
CA SER A 36 -0.85 -4.43 7.53
C SER A 36 -1.65 -3.13 7.42
N ASN A 37 -1.77 -2.55 6.22
CA ASN A 37 -2.37 -1.25 5.96
C ASN A 37 -3.81 -1.14 6.48
N MET A 38 -4.56 -2.24 6.57
CA MET A 38 -5.89 -2.22 7.18
C MET A 38 -5.85 -1.84 8.67
N ALA A 39 -4.93 -2.45 9.43
CA ALA A 39 -4.77 -2.15 10.86
C ALA A 39 -4.26 -0.73 11.08
N GLU A 40 -3.33 -0.26 10.24
CA GLU A 40 -2.79 1.11 10.31
C GLU A 40 -3.86 2.15 9.97
N THR A 41 -4.63 1.92 8.91
CA THR A 41 -5.75 2.80 8.51
C THR A 41 -6.81 2.86 9.61
N PHE A 42 -7.17 1.72 10.20
CA PHE A 42 -8.12 1.68 11.31
C PHE A 42 -7.57 2.40 12.54
N ASN A 43 -6.34 2.12 12.94
CA ASN A 43 -5.69 2.78 14.08
C ASN A 43 -5.59 4.30 13.89
N GLY A 44 -5.30 4.76 12.67
CA GLY A 44 -5.31 6.18 12.33
C GLY A 44 -6.71 6.79 12.46
N HIS A 45 -7.75 6.09 12.00
CA HIS A 45 -9.14 6.55 12.08
C HIS A 45 -9.63 6.72 13.53
N ILE A 46 -9.22 5.84 14.45
CA ILE A 46 -9.67 5.89 15.86
C ILE A 46 -8.68 6.60 16.78
N LEU A 47 -7.59 7.17 16.27
CA LEU A 47 -6.47 7.66 17.08
C LEU A 47 -6.89 8.71 18.13
N ASN A 48 -7.70 9.68 17.73
CA ASN A 48 -8.22 10.72 18.64
C ASN A 48 -9.30 10.16 19.57
N VAL A 49 -10.18 9.33 19.03
CA VAL A 49 -11.32 8.74 19.74
C VAL A 49 -10.85 7.85 20.89
N ARG A 50 -9.73 7.15 20.72
CA ARG A 50 -9.07 6.31 21.74
C ARG A 50 -8.60 7.06 22.98
N THR A 51 -8.52 8.40 22.93
CA THR A 51 -8.12 9.21 24.09
C THR A 51 -9.30 9.61 24.98
N LYS A 52 -10.54 9.33 24.56
CA LYS A 52 -11.77 9.63 25.30
C LYS A 52 -12.14 8.48 26.25
N HIS A 53 -13.01 8.75 27.23
CA HIS A 53 -13.62 7.69 28.04
C HIS A 53 -14.41 6.71 27.17
N LEU A 54 -14.54 5.46 27.63
CA LEU A 54 -15.09 4.35 26.87
C LEU A 54 -16.44 4.67 26.20
N ILE A 55 -17.35 5.32 26.93
CA ILE A 55 -18.68 5.69 26.41
C ILE A 55 -18.54 6.65 25.21
N PHE A 56 -17.79 7.74 25.37
CA PHE A 56 -17.55 8.70 24.29
C PHE A 56 -16.75 8.11 23.13
N MET A 57 -15.83 7.18 23.41
CA MET A 57 -15.07 6.47 22.39
C MET A 57 -16.00 5.64 21.49
N MET A 58 -16.90 4.86 22.11
CA MET A 58 -17.86 4.03 21.38
C MET A 58 -18.86 4.89 20.60
N GLU A 59 -19.32 6.00 21.19
CA GLU A 59 -20.30 6.88 20.56
C GLU A 59 -19.73 7.63 19.34
N ASP A 60 -18.48 8.11 19.43
CA ASP A 60 -17.76 8.68 18.29
C ASP A 60 -17.57 7.66 17.17
N ILE A 61 -17.16 6.42 17.48
CA ILE A 61 -16.99 5.34 16.49
C ILE A 61 -18.32 5.05 15.80
N ARG A 62 -19.40 4.90 16.59
CA ARG A 62 -20.76 4.67 16.09
C ARG A 62 -21.18 5.79 15.14
N THR A 63 -21.01 7.05 15.57
CA THR A 63 -21.38 8.23 14.78
C THR A 63 -20.58 8.33 13.48
N ALA A 64 -19.27 8.08 13.53
CA ALA A 64 -18.41 8.09 12.36
C ALA A 64 -18.81 7.00 11.34
N LEU A 65 -19.13 5.79 11.80
CA LEU A 65 -19.62 4.72 10.93
C LEU A 65 -21.00 5.04 10.35
N MET A 66 -21.91 5.56 11.17
CA MET A 66 -23.26 5.96 10.77
C MET A 66 -23.20 7.01 9.65
N GLN A 67 -22.41 8.08 9.84
CA GLN A 67 -22.21 9.11 8.82
C GLN A 67 -21.53 8.55 7.57
N ARG A 68 -20.51 7.69 7.74
CA ARG A 68 -19.77 7.11 6.62
C ARG A 68 -20.65 6.27 5.70
N ILE A 69 -21.56 5.46 6.25
CA ILE A 69 -22.47 4.63 5.44
C ILE A 69 -23.32 5.52 4.52
N VAL A 70 -23.94 6.56 5.08
CA VAL A 70 -24.76 7.51 4.32
C VAL A 70 -23.93 8.26 3.27
N GLN A 71 -22.78 8.81 3.67
CA GLN A 71 -21.90 9.54 2.75
C GLN A 71 -21.43 8.67 1.58
N LYS A 72 -21.08 7.40 1.83
CA LYS A 72 -20.63 6.47 0.79
C LYS A 72 -21.74 6.13 -0.19
N ARG A 73 -22.95 5.92 0.32
CA ARG A 73 -24.12 5.71 -0.52
C ARG A 73 -24.43 6.92 -1.39
N GLN A 74 -24.53 8.12 -0.80
CA GLN A 74 -24.79 9.37 -1.54
C GLN A 74 -23.72 9.64 -2.62
N GLN A 75 -22.45 9.43 -2.29
CA GLN A 75 -21.35 9.58 -3.26
C GLN A 75 -21.51 8.66 -4.48
N MET A 76 -22.02 7.45 -4.29
CA MET A 76 -22.25 6.50 -5.37
C MET A 76 -23.57 6.70 -6.10
N GLU A 77 -24.62 7.19 -5.44
CA GLU A 77 -25.90 7.52 -6.08
C GLU A 77 -25.69 8.55 -7.19
N VAL A 78 -24.92 9.62 -6.91
CA VAL A 78 -24.58 10.71 -7.84
C VAL A 78 -23.68 10.22 -8.99
N SER A 79 -22.91 9.15 -8.80
CA SER A 79 -22.01 8.65 -9.84
C SER A 79 -22.75 7.98 -10.99
N HIS A 80 -22.46 8.38 -12.24
CA HIS A 80 -23.02 7.75 -13.44
C HIS A 80 -22.24 6.51 -13.92
N HIS A 81 -21.14 6.15 -13.26
CA HIS A 81 -20.31 5.02 -13.66
C HIS A 81 -20.97 3.68 -13.28
N ILE A 82 -20.81 2.68 -14.15
CA ILE A 82 -21.27 1.29 -13.93
C ILE A 82 -20.45 0.64 -12.81
N ILE A 83 -19.16 0.97 -12.72
CA ILE A 83 -18.23 0.50 -11.70
C ILE A 83 -17.80 1.63 -10.77
N CYS A 84 -17.27 1.26 -9.60
CA CYS A 84 -16.79 2.19 -8.60
C CYS A 84 -15.77 3.18 -9.20
N PRO A 85 -15.87 4.51 -8.94
CA PRO A 85 -15.03 5.53 -9.58
C PRO A 85 -13.52 5.28 -9.46
N LYS A 86 -13.06 4.80 -8.29
CA LYS A 86 -11.64 4.46 -8.09
C LYS A 86 -11.17 3.29 -8.94
N ILE A 87 -12.06 2.34 -9.24
CA ILE A 87 -11.76 1.19 -10.10
C ILE A 87 -11.87 1.62 -11.56
N GLN A 88 -12.85 2.47 -11.92
CA GLN A 88 -12.91 3.10 -13.24
C GLN A 88 -11.61 3.83 -13.57
N ALA A 89 -11.13 4.68 -12.66
CA ALA A 89 -9.87 5.42 -12.86
C ALA A 89 -8.65 4.50 -12.98
N LYS A 90 -8.66 3.33 -12.33
CA LYS A 90 -7.60 2.32 -12.52
C LYS A 90 -7.72 1.66 -13.88
N LEU A 91 -8.92 1.26 -14.28
CA LEU A 91 -9.20 0.62 -15.56
C LEU A 91 -8.85 1.56 -16.72
N GLU A 92 -9.13 2.85 -16.61
CA GLU A 92 -8.79 3.84 -17.63
C GLU A 92 -7.28 3.92 -17.88
N LYS A 93 -6.46 3.87 -16.83
CA LYS A 93 -5.00 3.75 -16.97
C LYS A 93 -4.56 2.46 -17.66
N GLU A 94 -5.27 1.36 -17.42
CA GLU A 94 -4.98 0.10 -18.13
C GLU A 94 -5.40 0.17 -19.61
N LYS A 95 -6.46 0.92 -19.94
CA LYS A 95 -6.87 1.17 -21.34
C LYS A 95 -5.84 2.04 -22.06
N GLU A 96 -5.32 3.08 -21.42
CA GLU A 96 -4.22 3.88 -21.96
C GLU A 96 -2.99 3.01 -22.25
N GLU A 97 -2.60 2.15 -21.30
CA GLU A 97 -1.45 1.25 -21.50
C GLU A 97 -1.74 0.12 -22.50
N ALA A 98 -3.00 -0.25 -22.71
CA ALA A 98 -3.40 -1.25 -23.70
C ALA A 98 -3.09 -0.81 -25.15
N ALA A 99 -3.01 0.50 -25.41
CA ALA A 99 -2.56 1.02 -26.70
C ALA A 99 -1.12 0.58 -27.07
N ASN A 100 -0.30 0.25 -26.08
CA ASN A 100 1.06 -0.27 -26.26
C ASN A 100 1.11 -1.80 -26.42
N CYS A 101 -0.04 -2.46 -26.51
CA CYS A 101 -0.16 -3.91 -26.61
C CYS A 101 -0.65 -4.31 -28.00
N ALA A 102 0.01 -5.30 -28.62
CA ALA A 102 -0.45 -5.92 -29.85
C ALA A 102 -1.05 -7.29 -29.55
N ALA A 103 -2.37 -7.40 -29.65
CA ALA A 103 -3.10 -8.65 -29.42
C ALA A 103 -3.18 -9.47 -30.72
N MET A 104 -2.83 -10.75 -30.63
CA MET A 104 -2.91 -11.73 -31.71
C MET A 104 -3.81 -12.88 -31.24
N PRO A 105 -4.95 -13.13 -31.90
CA PRO A 105 -5.84 -14.22 -31.52
C PRO A 105 -5.16 -15.57 -31.80
N SER A 106 -5.14 -16.44 -30.80
CA SER A 106 -4.80 -17.86 -30.97
C SER A 106 -6.08 -18.71 -31.09
N SER A 107 -7.16 -18.29 -30.42
CA SER A 107 -8.51 -18.83 -30.55
C SER A 107 -9.53 -17.69 -30.41
N LEU A 108 -10.83 -18.02 -30.30
CA LEU A 108 -11.89 -17.02 -30.14
C LEU A 108 -11.71 -16.15 -28.88
N MET A 109 -11.22 -16.72 -27.78
CA MET A 109 -11.11 -16.05 -26.47
C MET A 109 -9.70 -16.11 -25.86
N VAL A 110 -8.75 -16.76 -26.54
CA VAL A 110 -7.35 -16.88 -26.11
C VAL A 110 -6.44 -16.12 -27.06
N PHE A 111 -5.55 -15.32 -26.50
CA PHE A 111 -4.70 -14.40 -27.24
C PHE A 111 -3.25 -14.50 -26.77
N GLN A 112 -2.35 -14.30 -27.72
CA GLN A 112 -0.98 -13.90 -27.43
C GLN A 112 -0.91 -12.38 -27.56
N VAL A 113 -0.41 -11.69 -26.54
CA VAL A 113 -0.28 -10.24 -26.50
C VAL A 113 1.19 -9.88 -26.38
N ASN A 114 1.70 -9.16 -27.38
CA ASN A 114 3.02 -8.55 -27.29
C ASN A 114 2.89 -7.21 -26.56
N HIS A 115 3.65 -7.04 -25.48
CA HIS A 115 3.72 -5.80 -24.73
C HIS A 115 5.20 -5.47 -24.51
N ARG A 116 5.66 -4.42 -25.19
CA ARG A 116 7.07 -4.01 -25.19
C ARG A 116 8.01 -5.12 -25.70
N LEU A 117 8.75 -5.78 -24.82
CA LEU A 117 9.72 -6.83 -25.15
C LEU A 117 9.22 -8.23 -24.80
N ASP A 118 8.05 -8.33 -24.15
CA ASP A 118 7.53 -9.59 -23.65
C ASP A 118 6.27 -10.02 -24.41
N SER A 119 6.11 -11.33 -24.59
CA SER A 119 4.86 -11.94 -25.06
C SER A 119 4.13 -12.58 -23.89
N MET A 120 2.86 -12.23 -23.72
CA MET A 120 1.97 -12.73 -22.66
C MET A 120 0.83 -13.53 -23.27
N THR A 121 0.32 -14.49 -22.52
CA THR A 121 -0.92 -15.22 -22.84
C THR A 121 -2.07 -14.65 -22.02
N VAL A 122 -3.22 -14.48 -22.68
CA VAL A 122 -4.46 -14.01 -22.07
C VAL A 122 -5.58 -14.94 -22.47
N ASP A 123 -6.40 -15.33 -21.51
CA ASP A 123 -7.63 -16.06 -21.72
C ASP A 123 -8.80 -15.29 -21.08
N LEU A 124 -9.73 -14.84 -21.92
CA LEU A 124 -10.88 -14.03 -21.53
C LEU A 124 -11.98 -14.84 -20.84
N ILE A 125 -12.08 -16.15 -21.09
CA ILE A 125 -13.09 -17.02 -20.46
C ILE A 125 -12.67 -17.32 -19.03
N SER A 126 -11.43 -17.76 -18.85
CA SER A 126 -10.89 -18.05 -17.52
C SER A 126 -10.55 -16.79 -16.73
N THR A 127 -10.58 -15.61 -17.37
CA THR A 127 -10.16 -14.31 -16.81
C THR A 127 -8.71 -14.32 -16.32
N THR A 128 -7.83 -15.00 -17.06
CA THR A 128 -6.43 -15.19 -16.70
C THR A 128 -5.48 -14.43 -17.63
N CYS A 129 -4.33 -14.06 -17.08
CA CYS A 129 -3.25 -13.42 -17.80
C CYS A 129 -1.94 -13.88 -17.19
N THR A 130 -0.89 -14.12 -17.98
CA THR A 130 0.42 -14.56 -17.48
C THR A 130 0.96 -13.69 -16.34
N ARG A 131 0.65 -12.39 -16.32
CA ARG A 131 1.06 -11.45 -15.26
C ARG A 131 0.31 -11.65 -13.93
N ARG A 132 -0.78 -12.42 -13.92
CA ARG A 132 -1.69 -12.72 -12.79
C ARG A 132 -2.34 -11.51 -12.09
N LYS A 133 -1.90 -10.29 -12.42
CA LYS A 133 -2.76 -9.25 -12.99
C LYS A 133 -4.20 -9.25 -12.49
N TRP A 134 -5.01 -9.62 -13.48
CA TRP A 134 -6.45 -9.72 -13.48
C TRP A 134 -6.99 -10.79 -12.54
N GLU A 135 -6.34 -11.95 -12.39
CA GLU A 135 -6.79 -12.99 -11.47
C GLU A 135 -6.79 -12.50 -10.01
N LEU A 136 -5.78 -11.73 -9.64
CA LEU A 136 -5.58 -11.23 -8.28
C LEU A 136 -6.46 -10.05 -7.95
N THR A 137 -6.60 -9.08 -8.86
CA THR A 137 -7.38 -7.87 -8.60
C THR A 137 -8.83 -7.98 -9.06
N ARG A 138 -9.13 -8.94 -9.94
CA ARG A 138 -10.40 -9.06 -10.67
C ARG A 138 -10.78 -7.79 -11.46
N VAL A 139 -9.76 -7.02 -11.83
CA VAL A 139 -9.85 -5.87 -12.74
C VAL A 139 -8.95 -6.19 -13.95
N PRO A 140 -9.45 -6.08 -15.18
CA PRO A 140 -8.66 -6.32 -16.39
C PRO A 140 -7.34 -5.54 -16.38
N CYS A 141 -6.24 -6.19 -16.76
CA CYS A 141 -4.96 -5.54 -17.02
C CYS A 141 -4.87 -5.05 -18.47
N CYS A 142 -3.88 -4.21 -18.80
CA CYS A 142 -3.65 -3.72 -20.15
C CYS A 142 -3.67 -4.81 -21.24
N HIS A 143 -3.08 -5.99 -20.97
CA HIS A 143 -3.10 -7.13 -21.91
C HIS A 143 -4.51 -7.62 -22.20
N SER A 144 -5.31 -7.84 -21.16
CA SER A 144 -6.69 -8.27 -21.31
C SER A 144 -7.58 -7.22 -21.94
N VAL A 145 -7.34 -5.94 -21.65
CA VAL A 145 -8.05 -4.83 -22.27
C VAL A 145 -7.75 -4.76 -23.77
N ALA A 146 -6.51 -4.98 -24.20
CA ALA A 146 -6.16 -5.04 -25.62
C ALA A 146 -6.91 -6.16 -26.36
N CYS A 147 -7.05 -7.34 -25.74
CA CYS A 147 -7.86 -8.43 -26.29
C CYS A 147 -9.35 -8.09 -26.35
N MET A 148 -9.88 -7.41 -25.33
CA MET A 148 -11.28 -6.96 -25.32
C MET A 148 -11.56 -5.96 -26.42
N PHE A 149 -10.66 -4.99 -26.62
CA PHE A 149 -10.77 -4.03 -27.72
C PHE A 149 -10.67 -4.68 -29.09
N PHE A 150 -9.83 -5.70 -29.24
CA PHE A 150 -9.78 -6.50 -30.48
C PHE A 150 -11.13 -7.16 -30.79
N LEU A 151 -11.86 -7.60 -29.77
CA LEU A 151 -13.21 -8.19 -29.91
C LEU A 151 -14.35 -7.15 -29.87
N HIS A 152 -14.05 -5.85 -29.81
CA HIS A 152 -15.04 -4.78 -29.63
C HIS A 152 -15.89 -4.90 -28.36
N HIS A 153 -15.34 -5.50 -27.31
CA HIS A 153 -15.99 -5.61 -26.01
C HIS A 153 -15.64 -4.42 -25.11
N ALA A 154 -16.60 -4.00 -24.27
CA ALA A 154 -16.34 -2.99 -23.24
C ALA A 154 -15.58 -3.63 -22.05
N PRO A 155 -14.40 -3.10 -21.68
CA PRO A 155 -13.63 -3.65 -20.55
C PRO A 155 -14.36 -3.62 -19.20
N GLU A 156 -15.29 -2.70 -19.02
CA GLU A 156 -16.14 -2.56 -17.84
C GLU A 156 -16.96 -3.83 -17.55
N ASP A 157 -17.40 -4.55 -18.60
CA ASP A 157 -18.22 -5.76 -18.46
C ASP A 157 -17.45 -6.92 -17.85
N TYR A 158 -16.13 -6.90 -17.99
CA TYR A 158 -15.20 -7.90 -17.50
C TYR A 158 -14.64 -7.59 -16.10
N VAL A 159 -15.08 -6.48 -15.50
CA VAL A 159 -14.78 -6.16 -14.10
C VAL A 159 -15.69 -6.97 -13.18
N CYS A 160 -15.11 -7.52 -12.11
CA CYS A 160 -15.88 -8.31 -11.16
C CYS A 160 -17.03 -7.53 -10.51
N GLU A 161 -18.14 -8.25 -10.31
CA GLU A 161 -19.38 -7.75 -9.71
C GLU A 161 -19.18 -7.01 -8.38
N TYR A 162 -18.16 -7.35 -7.58
CA TYR A 162 -17.86 -6.67 -6.32
C TYR A 162 -17.52 -5.18 -6.48
N TYR A 163 -17.10 -4.76 -7.67
CA TYR A 163 -16.79 -3.37 -7.97
C TYR A 163 -17.91 -2.65 -8.72
N LYS A 164 -19.02 -3.33 -9.04
CA LYS A 164 -20.17 -2.69 -9.70
C LYS A 164 -20.92 -1.78 -8.72
N LYS A 165 -21.52 -0.72 -9.27
CA LYS A 165 -22.32 0.26 -8.51
C LYS A 165 -23.43 -0.44 -7.72
N GLU A 166 -24.12 -1.41 -8.32
CA GLU A 166 -25.21 -2.14 -7.67
C GLU A 166 -24.77 -2.85 -6.39
N THR A 167 -23.68 -3.60 -6.44
CA THR A 167 -23.12 -4.30 -5.28
C THR A 167 -22.67 -3.33 -4.21
N TYR A 168 -22.05 -2.22 -4.61
CA TYR A 168 -21.67 -1.15 -3.69
C TYR A 168 -22.90 -0.58 -2.96
N MET A 169 -23.96 -0.27 -3.70
CA MET A 169 -25.21 0.23 -3.14
C MET A 169 -25.86 -0.77 -2.18
N LYS A 170 -25.80 -2.08 -2.51
CA LYS A 170 -26.26 -3.15 -1.61
C LYS A 170 -25.45 -3.22 -0.31
N ILE A 171 -24.11 -3.07 -0.39
CA ILE A 171 -23.24 -3.10 0.80
C ILE A 171 -23.55 -1.93 1.75
N TYR A 172 -23.85 -0.76 1.21
CA TYR A 172 -24.16 0.45 1.99
C TYR A 172 -25.66 0.75 2.12
N SER A 173 -26.52 -0.25 1.89
CA SER A 173 -27.98 -0.08 2.00
C SER A 173 -28.45 -0.01 3.46
N GLY A 174 -27.73 -0.67 4.36
CA GLY A 174 -28.05 -0.71 5.79
C GLY A 174 -27.87 0.63 6.50
N CYS A 175 -28.33 0.71 7.74
CA CYS A 175 -28.15 1.88 8.59
C CYS A 175 -27.75 1.47 10.01
N ILE A 176 -27.09 2.39 10.72
CA ILE A 176 -26.89 2.30 12.16
C ILE A 176 -27.94 3.20 12.79
N SER A 177 -28.81 2.63 13.62
CA SER A 177 -29.87 3.40 14.28
C SER A 177 -29.27 4.50 15.17
N PRO A 178 -29.89 5.69 15.21
CA PRO A 178 -29.55 6.72 16.17
C PRO A 178 -29.68 6.18 17.61
N CYS A 179 -28.76 6.58 18.47
CA CYS A 179 -28.85 6.33 19.91
C CYS A 179 -29.27 7.61 20.59
N LEU A 180 -30.13 7.50 21.62
CA LEU A 180 -30.48 8.64 22.46
C LEU A 180 -29.25 9.11 23.25
N SER A 181 -29.24 10.36 23.69
CA SER A 181 -28.21 10.88 24.58
C SER A 181 -28.33 10.26 25.97
N GLU A 182 -27.21 10.26 26.72
CA GLU A 182 -27.11 9.73 28.09
C GLU A 182 -28.25 10.16 29.03
N ARG A 183 -28.73 11.40 28.90
CA ARG A 183 -29.85 11.95 29.69
C ARG A 183 -31.16 11.17 29.54
N HIS A 184 -31.34 10.45 28.45
CA HIS A 184 -32.56 9.70 28.14
C HIS A 184 -32.37 8.19 28.24
N TRP A 185 -31.20 7.71 28.67
CA TRP A 185 -30.98 6.29 28.85
C TRP A 185 -31.77 5.75 30.04
N PRO A 186 -32.37 4.55 29.92
CA PRO A 186 -33.04 3.92 31.04
C PRO A 186 -32.02 3.65 32.14
N ARG A 187 -32.30 4.13 33.35
CA ARG A 187 -31.51 3.77 34.53
C ARG A 187 -31.84 2.32 34.87
N LYS A 188 -30.86 1.45 34.79
CA LYS A 188 -30.94 0.10 35.34
C LYS A 188 -30.13 0.06 36.62
N GLU A 189 -30.75 -0.39 37.69
CA GLU A 189 -30.03 -0.83 38.88
C GLU A 189 -29.31 -2.12 38.50
N ALA A 190 -28.01 -2.00 38.30
CA ALA A 190 -27.11 -3.13 38.12
C ALA A 190 -26.03 -3.01 39.20
N GLU A 191 -25.86 -4.05 39.99
CA GLU A 191 -24.69 -4.19 40.84
C GLU A 191 -23.47 -4.36 39.93
N LEU A 192 -22.79 -3.24 39.66
CA LEU A 192 -21.54 -3.25 38.91
C LEU A 192 -20.41 -3.22 39.92
N ASP A 193 -19.68 -4.33 40.01
CA ASP A 193 -18.43 -4.33 40.74
C ASP A 193 -17.46 -3.32 40.09
N PRO A 194 -16.72 -2.55 40.90
CA PRO A 194 -15.66 -1.71 40.36
C PRO A 194 -14.69 -2.61 39.60
N PRO A 195 -14.22 -2.20 38.40
CA PRO A 195 -13.25 -2.99 37.66
C PRO A 195 -12.04 -3.25 38.56
N PRO A 196 -11.54 -4.50 38.62
CA PRO A 196 -10.43 -4.85 39.50
C PRO A 196 -9.24 -3.92 39.22
N ILE A 197 -8.76 -3.25 40.28
CA ILE A 197 -7.66 -2.30 40.19
C ILE A 197 -6.40 -3.06 39.78
N LYS A 198 -6.08 -3.02 38.49
CA LYS A 198 -4.79 -3.49 37.99
C LYS A 198 -3.82 -2.32 38.04
N ILE A 199 -2.78 -2.43 38.88
CA ILE A 199 -1.62 -1.53 38.81
C ILE A 199 -0.94 -1.82 37.47
N GLY A 200 -1.24 -1.02 36.46
CA GLY A 200 -0.69 -1.20 35.12
C GLY A 200 0.78 -0.80 35.07
N PRO A 201 1.60 -1.40 34.18
CA PRO A 201 2.84 -0.76 33.75
C PRO A 201 2.48 0.64 33.24
N GLY A 202 3.29 1.64 33.59
CA GLY A 202 2.96 3.06 33.43
C GLY A 202 2.44 3.46 32.04
N ARG A 203 1.81 4.65 31.97
CA ARG A 203 1.10 5.19 30.79
C ARG A 203 1.73 4.73 29.46
N PRO A 204 1.02 3.91 28.65
CA PRO A 204 1.48 3.53 27.33
C PRO A 204 1.80 4.77 26.49
N ARG A 205 2.94 4.75 25.80
CA ARG A 205 3.41 5.90 25.02
C ARG A 205 2.44 6.16 23.87
N LYS A 206 2.03 7.42 23.70
CA LYS A 206 1.14 7.87 22.59
C LYS A 206 1.79 7.68 21.21
N ASN A 207 3.12 7.73 21.16
CA ASN A 207 3.89 7.59 19.93
C ASN A 207 4.75 6.32 19.97
N ARG A 208 4.96 5.71 18.80
CA ARG A 208 5.93 4.63 18.58
C ARG A 208 7.29 5.01 19.19
N ARG A 209 7.98 4.03 19.78
CA ARG A 209 9.39 4.19 20.18
C ARG A 209 10.21 4.41 18.90
N LYS A 210 10.70 5.63 18.70
CA LYS A 210 11.59 5.97 17.59
C LYS A 210 12.92 5.26 17.75
N ASP A 211 13.55 4.91 16.65
CA ASP A 211 14.91 4.36 16.68
C ASP A 211 15.86 5.44 17.24
N PRO A 212 16.92 5.11 18.03
CA PRO A 212 17.87 6.09 18.52
C PRO A 212 18.50 6.97 17.43
N HIS A 213 18.45 6.54 16.17
CA HIS A 213 19.02 7.21 15.01
C HIS A 213 17.97 7.91 14.14
N GLU A 214 16.72 8.06 14.61
CA GLU A 214 15.68 8.76 13.87
C GLU A 214 15.66 10.25 14.28
N ASP A 215 16.33 11.12 13.50
CA ASP A 215 16.50 12.55 13.83
C ASP A 215 15.25 13.38 13.44
N PRO A 216 14.45 13.87 14.42
CA PRO A 216 13.12 14.44 14.17
C PRO A 216 13.14 15.78 13.43
N LYS A 217 14.28 16.47 13.36
CA LYS A 217 14.42 17.75 12.67
C LYS A 217 14.70 17.59 11.17
N LYS A 218 15.09 16.39 10.71
CA LYS A 218 15.49 16.13 9.33
C LYS A 218 14.96 14.77 8.87
N PRO A 219 13.62 14.63 8.71
CA PRO A 219 13.00 13.37 8.29
C PRO A 219 13.51 12.87 6.93
N ASP A 220 14.01 13.79 6.10
CA ASP A 220 14.44 13.52 4.72
C ASP A 220 15.95 13.24 4.59
N LYS A 221 16.68 13.07 5.71
CA LYS A 221 18.12 12.77 5.69
C LYS A 221 18.44 11.52 6.48
N LEU A 222 19.05 10.55 5.82
CA LEU A 222 19.62 9.37 6.47
C LEU A 222 20.70 9.79 7.48
N THR A 223 20.60 9.28 8.70
CA THR A 223 21.65 9.48 9.72
C THR A 223 22.93 8.76 9.31
N LYS A 224 24.08 9.41 9.53
CA LYS A 224 25.41 8.83 9.24
C LYS A 224 25.85 7.76 10.26
N HIS A 225 24.92 7.26 11.06
CA HIS A 225 25.21 6.25 12.07
C HIS A 225 25.57 4.91 11.39
N GLY A 226 26.69 4.30 11.77
CA GLY A 226 27.23 3.10 11.13
C GLY A 226 28.04 3.35 9.85
N LEU A 227 28.10 4.58 9.33
CA LEU A 227 28.90 4.89 8.15
C LEU A 227 30.37 5.13 8.55
N GLN A 228 31.26 4.21 8.18
CA GLN A 228 32.70 4.41 8.38
C GLN A 228 33.23 5.50 7.43
N MET A 229 33.56 6.65 8.01
CA MET A 229 34.10 7.78 7.26
C MET A 229 35.51 7.44 6.75
N ARG A 230 35.70 7.46 5.43
CA ARG A 230 37.02 7.30 4.80
C ARG A 230 37.68 8.65 4.58
N CYS A 231 38.98 8.73 4.85
CA CYS A 231 39.81 9.88 4.53
C CYS A 231 39.74 10.17 3.03
N SER A 232 39.38 11.39 2.63
CA SER A 232 39.30 11.73 1.20
C SER A 232 40.67 11.86 0.51
N ILE A 233 41.78 11.80 1.25
CA ILE A 233 43.15 11.84 0.71
C ILE A 233 43.69 10.43 0.49
N CYS A 234 43.79 9.63 1.55
CA CYS A 234 44.39 8.29 1.49
C CYS A 234 43.36 7.14 1.54
N LYS A 235 42.06 7.44 1.58
CA LYS A 235 40.93 6.47 1.64
C LYS A 235 40.89 5.55 2.87
N SER A 236 41.81 5.71 3.83
CA SER A 236 41.80 4.99 5.11
C SER A 236 40.62 5.38 6.00
N THR A 237 40.08 4.43 6.77
CA THR A 237 38.94 4.61 7.69
C THR A 237 39.35 5.09 9.09
N GLN A 238 40.64 5.11 9.42
CA GLN A 238 41.12 5.41 10.79
C GLN A 238 41.17 6.90 11.12
N HIS A 239 41.22 7.77 10.12
CA HIS A 239 41.36 9.21 10.33
C HIS A 239 40.59 10.00 9.27
N ASN A 240 40.28 11.25 9.59
CA ASN A 240 39.69 12.19 8.63
C ASN A 240 40.79 13.04 7.96
N LYS A 241 40.47 13.70 6.84
CA LYS A 241 41.37 14.55 6.03
C LYS A 241 42.26 15.49 6.87
N ARG A 242 41.71 16.05 7.96
CA ARG A 242 42.43 17.00 8.82
C ARG A 242 43.65 16.42 9.51
N LYS A 243 43.62 15.15 9.89
CA LYS A 243 44.68 14.40 10.58
C LYS A 243 45.34 13.36 9.67
N CYS A 244 45.24 13.54 8.35
CA CYS A 244 45.82 12.60 7.40
C CYS A 244 47.34 12.74 7.39
N PRO A 245 48.11 11.64 7.56
CA PRO A 245 49.57 11.68 7.43
C PRO A 245 50.05 12.15 6.06
N ASP A 246 49.24 11.91 5.02
CA ASP A 246 49.54 12.32 3.63
C ASP A 246 48.95 13.69 3.27
N LYS A 247 48.52 14.48 4.25
CA LYS A 247 47.85 15.78 4.01
C LYS A 247 48.73 16.75 3.22
N ASP A 248 50.04 16.71 3.44
CA ASP A 248 50.99 17.66 2.86
C ASP A 248 51.60 17.15 1.54
N LYS A 249 51.49 15.85 1.23
CA LYS A 249 51.99 15.27 -0.03
C LYS A 249 51.26 15.77 -1.27
N LYS A 250 50.04 16.32 -1.13
CA LYS A 250 49.27 16.86 -2.25
C LYS A 250 49.75 18.24 -2.73
N TYR A 251 50.61 18.92 -1.98
CA TYR A 251 51.11 20.25 -2.32
C TYR A 251 52.43 20.24 -3.12
N ASN A 252 53.08 19.08 -3.30
CA ASN A 252 54.39 18.98 -3.97
C ASN A 252 54.34 18.60 -5.47
N LEU A 253 53.22 18.83 -6.16
CA LEU A 253 53.08 18.57 -7.61
C LEU A 253 52.85 19.82 -8.46
N LYS A 254 53.16 21.03 -7.95
CA LYS A 254 53.00 22.29 -8.70
C LYS A 254 54.23 23.18 -8.87
N CYS A 255 55.44 22.70 -8.57
CA CYS A 255 56.66 23.43 -8.92
C CYS A 255 57.71 22.45 -9.44
N PHE A 256 57.72 22.21 -10.76
CA PHE A 256 58.90 21.96 -11.58
C PHE A 256 58.42 21.97 -13.05
N LYS A 257 58.33 23.17 -13.65
CA LYS A 257 58.59 23.33 -15.08
C LYS A 257 60.01 23.88 -15.17
N SER A 258 60.94 23.01 -15.53
CA SER A 258 62.32 23.35 -15.90
C SER A 258 62.34 23.90 -17.32
N THR A 259 63.05 25.03 -17.48
CA THR A 259 63.75 25.54 -18.68
C THR A 259 63.08 25.39 -20.04
#